data_AF-A0A966P912-F1
#
_entry.id   AF-A0A966P912-F1
#
_cell.length_a   1.000
_cell.length_b   1.000
_cell.length_c   1.000
_cell.angle_alpha   90.00
_cell.angle_beta   90.00
_cell.angle_gamma   90.00
#
_symmetry.space_group_name_H-M   'P 1'
#
loop_
_entity.id
_entity.type
_entity.pdbx_description
1 polymer ?
#
loop_
_entity_poly.entity_id
_entity_poly.type
_entity_poly.pdbx_seq_one_letter_code
_entity_poly.pdbx_strand_id
1 'polypeptide(L)'
;MKITAITIFPEYFAPMKLSLIGKAIESNLISFKTVDLREFTTDNHRTVDDTPYGGGAGMVMKPEPWGEAIDAELVGGGEVLDLIILTPSGARFNQSKA
;
A
#
# COMPACT_ATOMS: atom_id res chain seq x y z
N MET A 1 3.73 -14.47 8.48
CA MET A 1 3.86 -13.63 7.26
C MET A 1 3.36 -12.22 7.58
N LYS A 2 4.11 -11.17 7.19
CA LYS A 2 3.71 -9.77 7.40
C LYS A 2 3.35 -9.13 6.07
N ILE A 3 2.19 -8.46 6.03
CA ILE A 3 1.68 -7.78 4.84
C ILE A 3 1.29 -6.36 5.24
N THR A 4 1.86 -5.38 4.54
CA THR A 4 1.49 -3.96 4.67
C THR A 4 0.88 -3.50 3.35
N ALA A 5 -0.31 -2.90 3.40
CA ALA A 5 -0.94 -2.26 2.24
C ALA A 5 -0.89 -0.73 2.40
N ILE A 6 -0.12 -0.06 1.54
CA ILE A 6 -0.12 1.41 1.45
C ILE A 6 -1.26 1.83 0.50
N THR A 7 -2.18 2.66 0.96
CA THR A 7 -3.38 3.03 0.20
C THR A 7 -3.93 4.39 0.63
N ILE A 8 -4.73 5.01 -0.21
CA ILE A 8 -5.55 6.18 0.15
C ILE A 8 -6.99 5.77 0.55
N PHE A 9 -7.27 4.48 0.70
CA PHE A 9 -8.57 3.96 1.14
C PHE A 9 -8.37 2.80 2.13
N PRO A 10 -7.85 3.05 3.34
CA PRO A 10 -7.56 1.97 4.30
C PRO A 10 -8.81 1.17 4.66
N GLU A 11 -9.98 1.81 4.73
CA GLU A 11 -11.25 1.17 5.07
C GLU A 11 -11.68 0.10 4.06
N TYR A 12 -11.19 0.15 2.81
CA TYR A 12 -11.49 -0.89 1.81
C TYR A 12 -10.94 -2.26 2.23
N PHE A 13 -9.99 -2.29 3.15
CA PHE A 13 -9.43 -3.52 3.72
C PHE A 13 -10.13 -3.98 5.01
N ALA A 14 -11.21 -3.31 5.46
CA ALA A 14 -12.00 -3.78 6.60
C ALA A 14 -12.39 -5.28 6.53
N PRO A 15 -12.72 -5.86 5.36
CA PRO A 15 -13.02 -7.29 5.22
C PRO A 15 -11.86 -8.23 5.56
N MET A 16 -10.60 -7.76 5.64
CA MET A 16 -9.46 -8.60 6.04
C MET A 16 -9.61 -9.16 7.47
N LYS A 17 -10.47 -8.55 8.29
CA LYS A 17 -10.77 -9.02 9.65
C LYS A 17 -11.85 -10.11 9.69
N LEU A 18 -12.42 -10.51 8.56
CA LEU A 18 -13.54 -11.44 8.50
C LEU A 18 -13.08 -12.86 8.12
N SER A 19 -13.90 -13.86 8.49
CA SER A 19 -13.76 -15.25 8.05
C SER A 19 -12.35 -15.84 8.27
N LEU A 20 -11.83 -16.58 7.29
CA LEU A 20 -10.54 -17.29 7.39
C LEU A 20 -9.35 -16.34 7.59
N ILE A 21 -9.34 -15.18 6.91
CA ILE A 21 -8.25 -14.21 7.04
C ILE A 21 -8.26 -13.62 8.46
N GLY A 22 -9.42 -13.20 8.95
CA GLY A 22 -9.59 -12.70 10.31
C GLY A 22 -9.12 -13.69 11.37
N LYS A 23 -9.55 -14.96 11.27
CA LYS A 23 -9.11 -16.04 12.17
C LYS A 23 -7.60 -16.26 12.13
N ALA A 24 -6.98 -16.17 10.95
CA ALA A 24 -5.53 -16.30 10.79
C ALA A 24 -4.78 -15.14 11.45
N ILE A 25 -5.32 -13.92 11.39
CA ILE A 25 -4.78 -12.75 12.11
C ILE A 25 -4.94 -12.92 13.62
N GLU A 26 -6.13 -13.29 14.11
CA GLU A 26 -6.40 -13.52 15.54
C GLU A 26 -5.52 -14.63 16.13
N SER A 27 -5.23 -15.66 15.33
CA SER A 27 -4.33 -16.76 15.70
C SER A 27 -2.84 -16.44 15.49
N ASN A 28 -2.50 -15.19 15.11
CA ASN A 28 -1.14 -14.73 14.83
C ASN A 28 -0.39 -15.51 13.74
N LEU A 29 -1.09 -16.16 12.80
CA LEU A 29 -0.46 -16.86 11.66
C LEU A 29 0.03 -15.87 10.59
N ILE A 30 -0.70 -14.76 10.44
CA ILE A 30 -0.36 -13.64 9.57
C ILE A 30 -0.58 -12.33 10.32
N SER A 31 0.11 -11.27 9.89
CA SER A 31 -0.17 -9.90 10.32
C SER A 31 -0.46 -9.04 9.10
N PHE A 32 -1.57 -8.31 9.15
CA PHE A 32 -1.98 -7.38 8.10
C PHE A 32 -2.18 -5.99 8.68
N LYS A 33 -1.61 -4.97 8.05
CA LYS A 33 -1.91 -3.57 8.37
C LYS A 33 -2.07 -2.74 7.10
N THR A 34 -2.81 -1.64 7.23
CA THR A 34 -2.92 -0.59 6.22
C THR A 34 -2.15 0.64 6.66
N VAL A 35 -1.57 1.34 5.71
CA VAL A 35 -0.94 2.65 5.88
C VAL A 35 -1.70 3.64 5.00
N ASP A 36 -2.29 4.68 5.60
CA ASP A 36 -2.94 5.75 4.84
C ASP A 36 -1.86 6.66 4.25
N LEU A 37 -1.71 6.63 2.94
CA LEU A 37 -0.71 7.45 2.23
C LEU A 37 -0.88 8.95 2.52
N ARG A 38 -2.10 9.39 2.85
CA ARG A 38 -2.36 10.80 3.18
C ARG A 38 -1.69 11.25 4.47
N GLU A 39 -1.23 10.35 5.33
CA GLU A 39 -0.48 10.70 6.55
C GLU A 39 0.94 11.20 6.24
N PHE A 40 1.44 10.94 5.03
CA PHE A 40 2.77 11.34 4.53
C PHE A 40 2.70 12.57 3.63
N THR A 41 1.67 13.39 3.81
CA THR A 41 1.50 14.66 3.09
C THR A 41 1.79 15.82 4.03
N THR A 42 2.28 16.93 3.50
CA THR A 42 2.71 18.08 4.30
C THR A 42 1.77 19.29 4.20
N ASP A 43 0.77 19.23 3.33
CA ASP A 43 -0.20 20.30 3.12
C ASP A 43 -1.51 20.06 3.88
N ASN A 44 -2.25 21.14 4.15
CA ASN A 44 -3.50 21.08 4.92
C ASN A 44 -4.61 20.27 4.25
N HIS A 45 -4.55 20.09 2.93
CA HIS A 45 -5.56 19.37 2.16
C HIS A 45 -5.23 17.87 2.01
N ARG A 46 -4.07 17.46 2.51
CA ARG A 46 -3.52 16.11 2.41
C ARG A 46 -3.47 15.61 0.96
N THR A 47 -2.93 16.46 0.08
CA THR A 47 -2.87 16.22 -1.37
C THR A 47 -1.85 15.13 -1.71
N VAL A 48 -2.32 14.09 -2.40
CA VAL A 48 -1.54 12.89 -2.78
C VAL A 48 -1.29 12.76 -4.28
N ASP A 49 -1.85 13.66 -5.08
CA ASP A 49 -1.77 13.68 -6.53
C ASP A 49 -1.29 15.05 -7.05
N ASP A 50 -0.78 15.07 -8.28
CA ASP A 50 -0.35 16.28 -8.97
C ASP A 50 -0.58 16.15 -10.48
N THR A 51 -0.48 17.28 -11.17
CA THR A 51 -0.62 17.36 -12.61
C THR A 51 0.58 16.68 -13.28
N PRO A 52 0.37 15.80 -14.28
CA PRO A 52 1.48 15.19 -15.00
C PRO A 52 2.30 16.24 -15.76
N TYR A 53 3.63 16.11 -15.72
CA TYR A 53 4.50 16.87 -16.61
C TYR A 53 4.18 16.54 -18.07
N GLY A 54 4.13 17.59 -18.92
CA GLY A 54 3.67 17.48 -20.31
C GLY A 54 2.16 17.70 -20.50
N GLY A 55 1.40 17.83 -19.41
CA GLY A 55 -0.05 18.03 -19.44
C GLY A 55 -0.82 16.76 -19.84
N GLY A 56 -2.10 16.95 -20.18
CA GLY A 56 -3.03 15.86 -20.48
C GLY A 56 -4.18 15.78 -19.48
N ALA A 57 -5.09 14.84 -19.70
CA ALA A 57 -6.21 14.61 -18.80
C ALA A 57 -5.78 13.73 -17.61
N GLY A 58 -6.31 14.04 -16.43
CA GLY A 58 -6.10 13.26 -15.21
C GLY A 58 -4.92 13.75 -14.37
N MET A 59 -4.69 13.02 -13.28
CA MET A 59 -3.68 13.31 -12.27
C MET A 59 -2.76 12.10 -12.09
N VAL A 60 -1.58 12.33 -11.55
CA VAL A 60 -0.64 11.26 -11.16
C VAL A 60 -0.35 11.35 -9.67
N MET A 61 -0.03 10.22 -9.04
CA MET A 61 0.33 10.22 -7.62
C MET A 61 1.64 11.00 -7.41
N LYS A 62 1.69 11.83 -6.38
CA LYS A 62 2.91 12.54 -5.96
C LYS A 62 3.95 11.53 -5.47
N PRO A 63 5.21 11.66 -5.86
CA PRO A 63 6.25 10.71 -5.44
C PRO A 63 6.61 10.83 -3.96
N GLU A 64 6.54 12.03 -3.37
CA GLU A 64 7.04 12.28 -2.01
C GLU A 64 6.29 11.48 -0.94
N PRO A 65 4.93 11.49 -0.87
CA PRO A 65 4.22 10.69 0.12
C PRO A 65 4.49 9.18 -0.01
N TRP A 66 4.71 8.70 -1.24
CA TRP A 66 5.03 7.28 -1.48
C TRP A 66 6.43 6.94 -0.98
N GLY A 67 7.43 7.77 -1.28
CA GLY A 67 8.79 7.58 -0.80
C GLY A 67 8.84 7.51 0.72
N GLU A 68 8.23 8.49 1.39
CA GLU A 68 8.21 8.55 2.85
C GLU A 68 7.45 7.36 3.48
N ALA A 69 6.31 6.96 2.90
CA ALA A 69 5.54 5.81 3.38
C ALA A 69 6.30 4.49 3.22
N ILE A 70 7.00 4.29 2.09
CA ILE A 70 7.81 3.10 1.85
C ILE A 70 9.01 3.09 2.80
N ASP A 71 9.73 4.21 2.92
CA ASP A 71 10.89 4.32 3.80
C ASP A 71 10.51 4.03 5.26
N ALA A 72 9.39 4.56 5.75
CA ALA A 72 8.88 4.27 7.09
C ALA A 72 8.63 2.77 7.36
N GLU A 73 8.30 2.00 6.32
CA GLU A 73 8.08 0.55 6.43
C GLU A 73 9.36 -0.28 6.25
N LEU A 74 10.40 0.30 5.66
CA LEU A 74 11.72 -0.32 5.48
C LEU A 74 12.63 -0.19 6.72
N VAL A 75 12.31 0.72 7.65
CA VAL A 75 13.07 0.92 8.89
C VAL A 75 12.91 -0.28 9.82
N GLY A 76 13.92 -1.15 9.84
CA GLY A 76 13.91 -2.40 10.63
C GLY A 76 14.98 -3.43 10.26
N GLY A 77 15.66 -3.25 9.12
CA GLY A 77 16.99 -3.78 8.82
C GLY A 77 17.21 -5.26 9.15
N GLY A 78 16.67 -6.17 8.33
CA GLY A 78 17.06 -7.59 8.42
C GLY A 78 16.26 -8.57 7.56
N GLU A 79 15.03 -8.25 7.20
CA GLU A 79 14.17 -9.14 6.39
C GLU A 79 14.17 -8.75 4.91
N VAL A 80 14.18 -9.76 4.04
CA VAL A 80 13.90 -9.57 2.61
C VAL A 80 12.46 -9.12 2.47
N LEU A 81 12.26 -7.93 1.88
CA LEU A 81 10.94 -7.36 1.63
C LEU A 81 10.64 -7.40 0.13
N ASP A 82 9.51 -8.00 -0.23
CA ASP A 82 8.96 -7.94 -1.58
C ASP A 82 8.06 -6.71 -1.72
N LEU A 83 8.53 -5.71 -2.47
CA LEU A 83 7.72 -4.54 -2.83
C LEU A 83 6.88 -4.85 -4.08
N ILE A 84 5.56 -4.94 -3.91
CA ILE A 84 4.63 -5.24 -4.99
C ILE A 84 3.79 -4.00 -5.32
N ILE A 85 3.93 -3.51 -6.56
CA ILE A 85 3.10 -2.41 -7.09
C ILE A 85 2.05 -3.01 -8.02
N LEU A 86 0.78 -2.89 -7.62
CA LEU A 86 -0.35 -3.37 -8.42
C LEU A 86 -0.64 -2.38 -9.56
N THR A 87 -0.41 -2.80 -10.80
CA THR A 87 -0.65 -2.00 -12.01
C THR A 87 -1.15 -2.89 -13.15
N PRO A 88 -2.04 -2.39 -14.02
CA PRO A 88 -2.46 -3.11 -15.23
C PRO A 88 -1.31 -3.50 -16.16
N SER A 89 -0.19 -2.78 -16.11
CA SER A 89 1.01 -3.09 -16.92
C SER A 89 1.89 -4.17 -16.27
N GLY A 90 1.53 -4.66 -15.09
CA GLY A 90 2.27 -5.68 -14.35
C GLY A 90 2.04 -7.10 -14.88
N ALA A 91 2.82 -8.04 -14.36
CA ALA A 91 2.66 -9.44 -14.72
C ALA A 91 1.34 -10.01 -14.19
N ARG A 92 0.51 -10.60 -15.07
CA ARG A 92 -0.78 -11.21 -14.68
C ARG A 92 -0.60 -12.21 -13.53
N PHE A 93 -1.40 -12.05 -12.48
CA PHE A 93 -1.46 -12.98 -11.35
C PHE A 93 -2.30 -14.21 -11.71
N ASN A 94 -1.87 -15.39 -11.28
CA ASN A 94 -2.54 -16.67 -11.52
C ASN A 94 -2.22 -17.65 -10.39
N GLN A 95 -2.89 -18.79 -10.36
CA GLN A 95 -2.76 -19.76 -9.27
C GLN A 95 -1.34 -20.32 -9.10
N SER A 96 -0.55 -20.42 -10.17
CA SER A 96 0.84 -20.88 -10.09
C SER A 96 1.78 -19.87 -9.44
N LYS A 97 1.36 -18.61 -9.31
CA LYS A 97 2.10 -17.54 -8.64
C LYS A 97 1.64 -17.28 -7.20
N ALA A 98 0.49 -17.84 -6.81
CA ALA A 98 -0.08 -17.69 -5.48
C ALA A 98 0.63 -18.61 -4.49
#